data_AF-A0A1A0UDH1-F1
#
_entry.id   AF-A0A1A0UDH1-F1
#
_cell.length_a   1.000
_cell.length_b   1.000
_cell.length_c   1.000
_cell.angle_alpha   90.00
_cell.angle_beta   90.00
_cell.angle_gamma   90.00
#
_symmetry.space_group_name_H-M   'P 1'
#
loop_
_entity.id
_entity.type
_entity.pdbx_description
1 polymer ?
#
loop_
_entity_poly.entity_id
_entity_poly.type
_entity_poly.pdbx_seq_one_letter_code
_entity_poly.pdbx_strand_id
1 'polypeptide(L)'
;MPGTFATAHADPIGFMPDWPNYEMQTEQTMCNAMAQGWSRAQIVGAMQQANNQAMTGLNPDQAARRANMWVDLGRIKYCPGAVAS
;
A
#
# COMPACT_ATOMS: atom_id res chain seq x y z
N MET A 1 -17.49 -20.27 22.45
CA MET A 1 -17.59 -19.92 21.02
C MET A 1 -16.19 -19.57 20.55
N PRO A 2 -15.51 -20.40 19.76
CA PRO A 2 -14.23 -20.00 19.20
C PRO A 2 -14.54 -19.07 18.04
N GLY A 3 -14.24 -17.78 18.22
CA GLY A 3 -14.27 -16.81 17.14
C GLY A 3 -13.34 -17.31 16.05
N THR A 4 -13.92 -17.68 14.92
CA THR A 4 -13.20 -17.94 13.68
C THR A 4 -12.55 -16.62 13.30
N PHE A 5 -11.32 -16.40 13.75
CA PHE A 5 -10.45 -15.41 13.14
C PHE A 5 -10.29 -15.91 11.71
N ALA A 6 -10.98 -15.28 10.77
CA ALA A 6 -10.75 -15.52 9.37
C ALA A 6 -9.27 -15.22 9.14
N THR A 7 -8.45 -16.25 9.06
CA THR A 7 -7.15 -16.18 8.41
C THR A 7 -7.45 -15.92 6.94
N ALA A 8 -7.72 -14.66 6.62
CA ALA A 8 -7.58 -14.18 5.27
C ALA A 8 -6.13 -14.50 4.92
N HIS A 9 -5.95 -15.54 4.09
CA HIS A 9 -4.71 -15.74 3.36
C HIS A 9 -4.63 -14.55 2.41
N ALA A 10 -4.21 -13.40 2.95
CA ALA A 10 -3.90 -12.22 2.20
C ALA A 10 -2.78 -12.62 1.25
N ASP A 11 -3.12 -12.83 -0.02
CA ASP A 11 -2.13 -12.91 -1.08
C ASP A 11 -1.10 -11.78 -0.83
N PRO A 12 0.21 -12.08 -0.87
CA PRO A 12 1.21 -11.07 -0.59
C PRO A 12 1.00 -9.89 -1.54
N ILE A 13 0.56 -8.76 -0.97
CA ILE A 13 0.35 -7.53 -1.73
C ILE A 13 1.71 -7.00 -2.12
N GLY A 14 2.05 -7.12 -3.40
CA GLY A 14 3.28 -6.63 -3.98
C GLY A 14 3.07 -5.30 -4.70
N PHE A 15 3.81 -4.28 -4.28
CA PHE A 15 3.94 -3.06 -5.07
C PHE A 15 4.99 -3.27 -6.16
N MET A 16 4.77 -2.68 -7.34
CA MET A 16 5.77 -2.68 -8.41
C MET A 16 7.02 -1.90 -7.97
N PRO A 17 8.22 -2.25 -8.46
CA PRO A 17 9.45 -1.56 -8.07
C PRO A 17 9.48 -0.07 -8.48
N ASP A 18 8.70 0.29 -9.48
CA ASP A 18 8.49 1.64 -9.98
C ASP A 18 7.02 2.06 -9.88
N TRP A 19 6.34 1.60 -8.82
CA TRP A 19 4.98 1.99 -8.45
C TRP A 19 4.65 3.49 -8.59
N PRO A 20 5.56 4.47 -8.37
CA PRO A 20 5.22 5.88 -8.54
C PRO A 20 4.82 6.26 -9.97
N ASN A 21 5.18 5.43 -10.96
CA ASN A 21 4.88 5.63 -12.38
C ASN A 21 3.56 4.95 -12.81
N TYR A 22 2.99 4.09 -11.95
CA TYR A 22 1.78 3.31 -12.22
C TYR A 22 0.67 3.69 -11.24
N GLU A 23 0.13 4.89 -11.38
CA GLU A 23 -0.86 5.48 -10.47
C GLU A 23 -2.05 4.56 -10.21
N MET A 24 -2.82 4.23 -11.24
CA MET A 24 -4.02 3.42 -11.11
C MET A 24 -3.77 2.02 -10.51
N GLN A 25 -2.64 1.40 -10.84
CA GLN A 25 -2.33 0.03 -10.40
C GLN A 25 -1.86 0.01 -8.95
N THR A 26 -1.04 1.00 -8.57
CA THR A 26 -0.61 1.22 -7.19
C THR A 26 -1.79 1.58 -6.30
N GLU A 27 -2.73 2.38 -6.79
CA GLU A 27 -3.98 2.70 -6.09
C GLU A 27 -4.82 1.45 -5.82
N GLN A 28 -5.08 0.61 -6.83
CA GLN A 28 -5.83 -0.64 -6.64
C GLN A 28 -5.14 -1.56 -5.64
N THR A 29 -3.81 -1.70 -5.75
CA THR A 29 -3.00 -2.51 -4.84
C THR A 29 -3.10 -2.01 -3.40
N MET A 30 -3.04 -0.69 -3.22
CA MET A 30 -3.21 -0.04 -1.92
C MET A 30 -4.64 -0.21 -1.38
N CYS A 31 -5.68 -0.06 -2.20
CA CYS A 31 -7.07 -0.30 -1.79
C CYS A 31 -7.27 -1.74 -1.31
N ASN A 32 -6.71 -2.70 -2.04
CA ASN A 32 -6.76 -4.11 -1.66
C ASN A 32 -6.05 -4.35 -0.33
N ALA A 33 -4.93 -3.67 -0.07
CA ALA A 33 -4.23 -3.76 1.22
C ALA A 33 -5.05 -3.24 2.38
N MET A 34 -5.67 -2.08 2.20
CA MET A 34 -6.57 -1.52 3.21
C MET A 34 -7.79 -2.43 3.44
N ALA A 35 -8.37 -3.00 2.39
CA ALA A 35 -9.48 -3.94 2.50
C ALA A 35 -9.10 -5.27 3.19
N GLN A 36 -7.84 -5.70 3.04
CA GLN A 36 -7.27 -6.84 3.76
C GLN A 36 -6.85 -6.52 5.20
N GLY A 37 -7.05 -5.29 5.66
CA GLY A 37 -6.75 -4.86 7.04
C GLY A 37 -5.29 -4.48 7.28
N TRP A 38 -4.52 -4.21 6.23
CA TRP A 38 -3.15 -3.71 6.40
C TRP A 38 -3.19 -2.30 7.01
N SER A 39 -2.33 -2.09 8.00
CA SER A 39 -2.10 -0.76 8.58
C SER A 39 -1.35 0.16 7.61
N ARG A 40 -1.51 1.47 7.79
CA ARG A 40 -0.75 2.50 7.05
C ARG A 40 0.76 2.23 7.04
N ALA A 41 1.32 1.84 8.19
CA ALA A 41 2.75 1.56 8.31
C ALA A 41 3.18 0.33 7.50
N GLN A 42 2.36 -0.72 7.44
CA GLN A 42 2.65 -1.91 6.62
C GLN A 42 2.62 -1.58 5.13
N ILE A 43 1.62 -0.81 4.69
CA ILE A 43 1.50 -0.38 3.29
C ILE A 43 2.69 0.49 2.88
N VAL A 44 3.01 1.51 3.67
CA VAL A 44 4.15 2.40 3.42
C VAL A 44 5.47 1.62 3.43
N GLY A 45 5.65 0.71 4.39
CA GLY A 45 6.82 -0.15 4.47
C GLY A 45 6.97 -1.04 3.24
N ALA A 46 5.88 -1.63 2.75
CA ALA A 46 5.89 -2.43 1.53
C ALA A 46 6.22 -1.61 0.28
N MET A 47 5.64 -0.41 0.14
CA MET A 47 5.96 0.51 -0.98
C MET A 47 7.41 0.99 -0.93
N GLN A 48 7.93 1.27 0.27
CA GLN A 48 9.33 1.65 0.48
C GLN A 48 10.28 0.51 0.13
N GLN A 49 9.97 -0.72 0.57
CA GLN A 49 10.79 -1.90 0.29
C GLN A 49 10.76 -2.29 -1.19
N ALA A 50 9.62 -2.14 -1.86
CA ALA A 50 9.49 -2.40 -3.28
C ALA A 50 10.27 -1.37 -4.13
N ASN A 51 10.35 -0.10 -3.70
CA ASN A 51 10.91 0.98 -4.49
C ASN A 51 12.35 0.69 -4.96
N ASN A 52 12.52 0.66 -6.27
CA ASN A 52 13.82 0.60 -6.91
C ASN A 52 14.30 2.02 -7.26
N GLN A 53 15.24 2.54 -6.47
CA GLN A 53 15.80 3.88 -6.66
C GLN A 53 16.40 4.11 -8.06
N ALA A 54 16.94 3.07 -8.71
CA ALA A 54 17.50 3.20 -10.06
C ALA A 54 16.41 3.47 -11.12
N MET A 55 15.17 3.05 -10.87
CA MET A 55 14.03 3.27 -11.77
C MET A 55 13.26 4.54 -11.42
N THR A 56 13.07 4.82 -10.13
CA THR A 56 12.22 5.92 -9.66
C THR A 56 12.97 7.22 -9.37
N GLY A 57 14.30 7.14 -9.15
CA GLY A 57 15.10 8.25 -8.64
C GLY A 57 14.80 8.61 -7.18
N LEU A 58 13.90 7.89 -6.51
CA LEU A 58 13.51 8.14 -5.12
C LEU A 58 14.40 7.31 -4.19
N ASN A 59 15.10 7.98 -3.28
CA ASN A 59 15.76 7.29 -2.17
C ASN A 59 14.73 6.71 -1.19
N PRO A 60 15.12 5.81 -0.27
CA PRO A 60 14.18 5.14 0.63
C PRO A 60 13.30 6.10 1.45
N ASP A 61 13.86 7.21 1.95
CA ASP A 61 13.11 8.22 2.70
C ASP A 61 12.09 8.98 1.82
N GLN A 62 12.47 9.31 0.59
CA GLN A 62 11.58 9.95 -0.38
C GLN A 62 10.46 9.00 -0.80
N ALA A 63 10.77 7.73 -1.03
CA ALA A 63 9.80 6.70 -1.34
C ALA A 63 8.80 6.52 -0.19
N ALA A 64 9.27 6.46 1.06
CA ALA A 64 8.40 6.37 2.24
C ALA A 64 7.52 7.61 2.42
N ARG A 65 8.06 8.83 2.18
CA ARG A 65 7.25 10.06 2.21
C ARG A 65 6.17 10.07 1.13
N ARG A 66 6.52 9.66 -0.10
CA ARG A 66 5.56 9.60 -1.20
C ARG A 66 4.50 8.53 -0.98
N ALA A 67 4.89 7.36 -0.48
CA ALA A 67 3.97 6.31 -0.08
C ALA A 67 3.00 6.77 1.01
N ASN A 68 3.48 7.48 2.04
CA ASN A 68 2.62 8.06 3.07
C ASN A 68 1.57 9.01 2.47
N MET A 69 2.00 9.90 1.56
CA MET A 69 1.10 10.83 0.88
C MET A 69 0.03 10.07 0.06
N TRP A 70 0.42 8.99 -0.60
CA TRP A 70 -0.49 8.16 -1.38
C TRP A 70 -1.49 7.42 -0.50
N VAL A 71 -1.08 6.89 0.66
CA VAL A 71 -2.01 6.27 1.63
C VAL A 71 -2.98 7.30 2.20
N ASP A 72 -2.51 8.52 2.48
CA ASP A 72 -3.36 9.61 2.96
C ASP A 72 -4.38 10.07 1.90
N LEU A 73 -3.97 10.17 0.62
CA LEU A 73 -4.88 10.43 -0.51
C LEU A 73 -5.80 9.24 -0.81
N GLY A 74 -5.28 8.02 -0.68
CA GLY A 74 -5.94 6.73 -0.86
C GLY A 74 -7.23 6.59 -0.09
N ARG A 75 -7.15 6.96 1.19
CA ARG A 75 -8.28 6.94 2.12
C ARG A 75 -9.45 7.84 1.71
N ILE A 76 -9.18 8.94 1.01
CA ILE A 76 -10.18 9.96 0.69
C ILE A 76 -10.69 9.83 -0.75
N LYS A 77 -9.79 9.54 -1.70
CA LYS A 77 -10.06 9.67 -3.13
C LYS A 77 -10.19 8.34 -3.87
N TYR A 78 -9.43 7.32 -3.47
CA TYR A 78 -9.20 6.14 -4.31
C TYR A 78 -9.92 4.88 -3.83
N CYS A 79 -10.19 4.76 -2.52
CA CYS A 79 -10.79 3.56 -1.94
C CYS A 79 -12.03 3.89 -1.10
N PRO A 80 -13.16 4.32 -1.70
CA PRO A 80 -14.37 4.62 -0.95
C PRO A 80 -14.88 3.37 -0.23
N GLY A 81 -14.70 3.31 1.09
CA GLY A 81 -15.13 2.20 1.96
C GLY A 81 -14.01 1.32 2.52
N ALA A 82 -12.77 1.44 2.04
CA ALA A 82 -11.62 0.75 2.63
C ALA A 82 -10.94 1.67 3.68
N VAL A 83 -11.18 1.38 4.96
CA VAL A 83 -10.49 2.05 6.07
C VAL A 83 -9.28 1.22 6.50
N ALA A 84 -8.07 1.71 6.24
CA ALA A 84 -6.89 1.21 6.95
C ALA A 84 -7.09 1.49 8.44
N SER A 85 -7.11 0.44 9.25
CA SER A 85 -7.27 0.55 10.71
C SER A 85 -6.00 1.06 11.39
#